data_AF-A0A1H1VIW0-F1
#
_entry.id   AF-A0A1H1VIW0-F1
#
_cell.length_a   1.000
_cell.length_b   1.000
_cell.length_c   1.000
_cell.angle_alpha   90.00
_cell.angle_beta   90.00
_cell.angle_gamma   90.00
#
_symmetry.space_group_name_H-M   'P 1'
#
loop_
_entity.id
_entity.type
_entity.pdbx_description
1 polymer ?
#
loop_
_entity_poly.entity_id
_entity_poly.type
_entity_poly.pdbx_seq_one_letter_code
_entity_poly.pdbx_strand_id
1 'polypeptide(L)'
;MTEPFSARLKASTATIHDEVEHTSFMVDLMQGRLDVRAYSLLLMQYALIYAALESKTREFAVSPLVAPFHDSALFRTQRIHSDLEKLGTSAARQHPNAAQQVVGDSGSTVMASAETYADHLNRLTRPEQLIAHHYTRYLGDLSGGQAIGALMGRHYSVPAEALTMWDFTKVGKTKPYKDAYRSRLDEIGANGGDEQLVIDETLTAFALNGRLLAELSSGAEAPAATTTGATTGATAATTANI
;
A
#
# COMPACT_ATOMS: atom_id res chain seq x y z
N MET A 1 27.06 -24.43 -7.76
CA MET A 1 25.64 -24.18 -8.08
C MET A 1 25.47 -22.68 -8.18
N THR A 2 24.89 -22.18 -9.26
CA THR A 2 24.56 -20.75 -9.41
C THR A 2 23.52 -20.38 -8.36
N GLU A 3 23.64 -19.19 -7.77
CA GLU A 3 22.66 -18.68 -6.80
C GLU A 3 21.26 -18.59 -7.43
N PRO A 4 20.19 -19.06 -6.75
CA PRO A 4 18.82 -18.97 -7.26
C PRO A 4 18.41 -17.52 -7.57
N PHE A 5 17.62 -17.30 -8.62
CA PHE A 5 17.20 -15.97 -9.03
C PHE A 5 16.43 -15.22 -7.91
N SER A 6 15.58 -15.92 -7.16
CA SER A 6 14.86 -15.35 -6.02
C SER A 6 15.78 -14.81 -4.92
N ALA A 7 16.93 -15.44 -4.69
CA ALA A 7 17.93 -14.98 -3.74
C ALA A 7 18.67 -13.74 -4.27
N ARG A 8 19.08 -13.76 -5.55
CA ARG A 8 19.66 -12.61 -6.24
C ARG A 8 18.73 -11.41 -6.25
N LEU A 9 17.45 -11.60 -6.59
CA LEU A 9 16.43 -10.55 -6.59
C LEU A 9 16.29 -9.91 -5.19
N LYS A 10 16.19 -10.73 -4.14
CA LYS A 10 16.14 -10.24 -2.76
C LYS A 10 17.38 -9.43 -2.39
N ALA A 11 18.57 -9.90 -2.76
CA ALA A 11 19.81 -9.20 -2.47
C ALA A 11 19.89 -7.85 -3.20
N SER A 12 19.51 -7.81 -4.48
CA SER A 12 19.48 -6.59 -5.29
C SER A 12 18.52 -5.52 -4.76
N THR A 13 17.46 -5.93 -4.06
CA THR A 13 16.43 -5.00 -3.54
C THR A 13 16.58 -4.70 -2.05
N ALA A 14 17.59 -5.23 -1.38
CA ALA A 14 17.70 -5.17 0.08
C ALA A 14 17.76 -3.73 0.62
N THR A 15 18.58 -2.87 0.00
CA THR A 15 18.73 -1.47 0.42
C THR A 15 17.44 -0.69 0.25
N ILE A 16 16.81 -0.72 -0.94
CA ILE A 16 15.59 0.05 -1.20
C ILE A 16 14.39 -0.48 -0.41
N HIS A 17 14.36 -1.79 -0.11
CA HIS A 17 13.38 -2.37 0.78
C HIS A 17 13.50 -1.78 2.19
N ASP A 18 14.73 -1.72 2.74
CA ASP A 18 15.00 -1.13 4.05
C ASP A 18 14.62 0.36 4.10
N GLU A 19 14.96 1.14 3.07
CA GLU A 19 14.59 2.56 2.97
C GLU A 19 13.06 2.77 2.97
N VAL A 20 12.34 1.93 2.22
CA VAL A 20 10.87 1.97 2.14
C VAL A 20 10.23 1.62 3.48
N GLU A 21 10.71 0.59 4.19
CA GLU A 21 10.20 0.21 5.51
C GLU A 21 10.45 1.29 6.58
N HIS A 22 11.53 2.07 6.43
CA HIS A 22 11.92 3.13 7.36
C HIS A 22 11.43 4.53 6.96
N THR A 23 10.53 4.65 5.97
CA THR A 23 9.89 5.94 5.68
C THR A 23 9.09 6.42 6.90
N SER A 24 9.14 7.72 7.21
CA SER A 24 8.54 8.29 8.44
C SER A 24 7.06 7.93 8.58
N PHE A 25 6.27 8.01 7.50
CA PHE A 25 4.86 7.57 7.51
C PHE A 25 4.69 6.12 8.02
N MET A 26 5.47 5.17 7.51
CA MET A 26 5.37 3.76 7.94
C MET A 26 5.82 3.59 9.37
N VAL A 27 6.93 4.22 9.76
CA VAL A 27 7.44 4.15 11.14
C VAL A 27 6.42 4.72 12.12
N ASP A 28 5.85 5.90 11.85
CA ASP A 28 4.86 6.56 12.70
C ASP A 28 3.55 5.77 12.75
N LEU A 29 3.09 5.25 11.60
CA LEU A 29 1.91 4.40 11.53
C LEU A 29 2.07 3.15 12.39
N MET A 30 3.21 2.45 12.26
CA MET A 30 3.49 1.21 12.98
C MET A 30 3.76 1.41 14.47
N GLN A 31 4.21 2.60 14.87
CA GLN A 31 4.49 2.95 16.27
C GLN A 31 3.29 3.63 16.97
N GLY A 32 2.14 3.74 16.31
CA GLY A 32 0.94 4.32 16.90
C GLY A 32 0.96 5.85 17.04
N ARG A 33 1.81 6.54 16.27
CA ARG A 33 1.97 8.01 16.31
C ARG A 33 1.05 8.78 15.37
N LEU A 34 0.36 8.08 14.47
CA LEU A 34 -0.63 8.69 13.59
C LEU A 34 -2.05 8.48 14.13
N ASP A 35 -3.04 8.50 13.25
CA ASP A 35 -4.42 8.16 13.58
C ASP A 35 -5.03 7.20 12.56
N VAL A 36 -6.27 6.76 12.82
CA VAL A 36 -7.00 5.87 11.92
C VAL A 36 -7.24 6.48 10.54
N ARG A 37 -7.27 7.82 10.40
CA ARG A 37 -7.42 8.47 9.09
C ARG A 37 -6.17 8.28 8.24
N ALA A 38 -4.98 8.28 8.83
CA ALA A 38 -3.74 7.94 8.12
C ALA A 38 -3.77 6.51 7.57
N TYR A 39 -4.30 5.54 8.34
CA TYR A 39 -4.50 4.18 7.84
C TYR A 39 -5.50 4.13 6.68
N SER A 40 -6.65 4.81 6.80
CA SER A 40 -7.62 4.90 5.71
C SER A 40 -7.02 5.57 4.47
N LEU A 41 -6.22 6.63 4.62
CA LEU A 41 -5.53 7.28 3.52
C LEU A 41 -4.61 6.31 2.80
N LEU A 42 -3.80 5.52 3.52
CA LEU A 42 -2.97 4.48 2.92
C LEU A 42 -3.80 3.48 2.10
N LEU A 43 -4.90 2.98 2.68
CA LEU A 43 -5.77 2.02 1.99
C LEU A 43 -6.42 2.60 0.74
N MET A 44 -6.78 3.89 0.73
CA MET A 44 -7.30 4.57 -0.47
C MET A 44 -6.27 4.55 -1.61
N GLN A 45 -4.98 4.70 -1.31
CA GLN A 45 -3.93 4.64 -2.33
C GLN A 45 -3.73 3.21 -2.83
N TYR A 46 -3.78 2.25 -1.91
CA TYR A 46 -3.70 0.83 -2.25
C TYR A 46 -4.89 0.37 -3.10
N ALA A 47 -6.09 0.91 -2.89
CA ALA A 47 -7.25 0.59 -3.72
C ALA A 47 -6.96 0.81 -5.21
N LEU A 48 -6.33 1.95 -5.55
CA LEU A 48 -5.95 2.28 -6.92
C LEU A 48 -4.83 1.37 -7.46
N ILE A 49 -3.78 1.15 -6.67
CA ILE A 49 -2.60 0.38 -7.07
C ILE A 49 -2.94 -1.11 -7.26
N TYR A 50 -3.67 -1.72 -6.32
CA TYR A 50 -4.06 -3.13 -6.43
C TYR A 50 -5.07 -3.35 -7.55
N ALA A 51 -5.99 -2.40 -7.79
CA ALA A 51 -6.90 -2.50 -8.92
C ALA A 51 -6.15 -2.56 -10.25
N ALA A 52 -5.14 -1.70 -10.44
CA ALA A 52 -4.30 -1.71 -11.64
C ALA A 52 -3.46 -3.00 -11.74
N LEU A 53 -2.81 -3.42 -10.64
CA LEU A 53 -2.00 -4.63 -10.58
C LEU A 53 -2.83 -5.89 -10.92
N GLU A 54 -4.01 -6.02 -10.33
CA GLU A 54 -4.89 -7.16 -10.55
C GLU A 54 -5.52 -7.16 -11.94
N SER A 55 -5.81 -5.98 -12.49
CA SER A 55 -6.24 -5.84 -13.89
C SER A 55 -5.17 -6.35 -14.84
N LYS A 56 -3.92 -5.91 -14.66
CA LYS A 56 -2.79 -6.38 -15.47
C LYS A 56 -2.46 -7.84 -15.25
N THR A 57 -2.61 -8.34 -14.03
CA THR A 57 -2.47 -9.78 -13.75
C THR A 57 -3.45 -10.61 -14.56
N ARG A 58 -4.69 -10.15 -14.71
CA ARG A 58 -5.70 -10.80 -15.57
C ARG A 58 -5.37 -10.67 -17.06
N GLU A 59 -4.86 -9.52 -17.50
CA GLU A 59 -4.45 -9.28 -18.90
C GLU A 59 -3.32 -10.23 -19.33
N PHE A 60 -2.32 -10.43 -18.47
CA PHE A 60 -1.20 -11.33 -18.74
C PHE A 60 -1.45 -12.79 -18.34
N ALA A 61 -2.68 -13.18 -17.95
CA ALA A 61 -2.97 -14.50 -17.37
C ALA A 61 -2.63 -15.68 -18.28
N VAL A 62 -2.63 -15.48 -19.61
CA VAL A 62 -2.26 -16.51 -20.60
C VAL A 62 -0.76 -16.56 -20.91
N SER A 63 0.04 -15.61 -20.39
CA SER A 63 1.49 -15.65 -20.53
C SER A 63 2.07 -16.82 -19.74
N PRO A 64 2.91 -17.67 -20.35
CA PRO A 64 3.58 -18.77 -19.63
C PRO A 64 4.41 -18.29 -18.43
N LEU A 65 4.93 -17.06 -18.47
CA LEU A 65 5.70 -16.49 -17.36
C LEU A 65 4.82 -16.05 -16.19
N VAL A 66 3.60 -15.55 -16.46
CA VAL A 66 2.70 -14.99 -15.41
C VAL A 66 1.70 -16.02 -14.90
N ALA A 67 1.28 -16.97 -15.73
CA ALA A 67 0.30 -18.00 -15.36
C ALA A 67 0.65 -18.73 -14.03
N PRO A 68 1.92 -19.07 -13.72
CA PRO A 68 2.28 -19.68 -12.44
C PRO A 68 2.05 -18.78 -11.21
N PHE A 69 2.03 -17.46 -11.41
CA PHE A 69 1.81 -16.46 -10.36
C PHE A 69 0.35 -16.03 -10.22
N HIS A 70 -0.49 -16.34 -11.21
CA HIS A 70 -1.90 -15.94 -11.22
C HIS A 70 -2.72 -16.76 -10.19
N ASP A 71 -2.90 -16.19 -9.01
CA ASP A 71 -3.71 -16.76 -7.93
C ASP A 71 -4.67 -15.71 -7.36
N SER A 72 -5.98 -15.92 -7.56
CA SER A 72 -7.01 -15.00 -7.07
C SER A 72 -7.09 -14.95 -5.54
N ALA A 73 -6.51 -15.92 -4.82
CA ALA A 73 -6.37 -15.86 -3.37
C ALA A 73 -5.41 -14.76 -2.90
N LEU A 74 -4.61 -14.17 -3.80
CA LEU A 74 -3.77 -13.00 -3.52
C LEU A 74 -4.48 -11.66 -3.72
N PHE A 75 -5.56 -11.60 -4.50
CA PHE A 75 -6.21 -10.32 -4.86
C PHE A 75 -6.75 -9.58 -3.63
N ARG A 76 -6.41 -8.29 -3.49
CA ARG A 76 -6.71 -7.40 -2.36
C ARG A 76 -7.75 -6.33 -2.68
N THR A 77 -7.99 -5.96 -3.94
CA THR A 77 -8.90 -4.83 -4.29
C THR A 77 -10.24 -4.91 -3.57
N GLN A 78 -10.92 -6.06 -3.62
CA GLN A 78 -12.21 -6.25 -2.97
C GLN A 78 -12.13 -6.16 -1.44
N ARG A 79 -11.06 -6.69 -0.84
CA ARG A 79 -10.82 -6.62 0.61
C ARG A 79 -10.56 -5.18 1.05
N ILE A 80 -9.74 -4.44 0.30
CA ILE A 80 -9.45 -3.03 0.55
C ILE A 80 -10.72 -2.19 0.48
N HIS A 81 -11.58 -2.41 -0.52
CA HIS A 81 -12.85 -1.68 -0.62
C HIS A 81 -13.77 -1.98 0.57
N SER A 82 -13.89 -3.26 0.96
CA SER A 82 -14.66 -3.65 2.15
C SER A 82 -14.11 -3.00 3.43
N ASP A 83 -12.78 -2.98 3.58
CA ASP A 83 -12.13 -2.36 4.74
C ASP A 83 -12.42 -0.86 4.80
N LEU A 84 -12.30 -0.16 3.67
CA LEU A 84 -12.59 1.27 3.58
C LEU A 84 -14.05 1.60 3.88
N GLU A 85 -15.01 0.79 3.42
CA GLU A 85 -16.43 0.94 3.77
C GLU A 85 -16.65 0.81 5.28
N LYS A 86 -16.00 -0.17 5.92
CA LYS A 86 -16.06 -0.39 7.38
C LYS A 86 -15.40 0.73 8.18
N LEU A 87 -14.38 1.38 7.62
CA LEU A 87 -13.76 2.58 8.18
C LEU A 87 -14.59 3.86 7.95
N GLY A 88 -15.74 3.76 7.26
CA GLY A 88 -16.57 4.92 6.93
C GLY A 88 -15.97 5.80 5.83
N THR A 89 -15.06 5.25 5.03
CA THR A 89 -14.34 5.95 3.96
C THR A 89 -14.79 5.48 2.59
N SER A 90 -15.07 6.41 1.68
CA SER A 90 -15.55 6.10 0.34
C SER A 90 -14.41 6.18 -0.67
N ALA A 91 -13.68 5.08 -0.92
CA ALA A 91 -12.81 4.98 -2.10
C ALA A 91 -13.60 4.75 -3.40
N ALA A 92 -14.80 4.16 -3.32
CA ALA A 92 -15.50 3.56 -4.45
C ALA A 92 -16.27 4.53 -5.38
N ARG A 93 -16.10 5.86 -5.28
CA ARG A 93 -16.87 6.83 -6.11
C ARG A 93 -16.05 7.56 -7.18
N GLN A 94 -14.78 7.19 -7.37
CA GLN A 94 -13.94 7.81 -8.40
C GLN A 94 -13.58 6.77 -9.47
N HIS A 95 -14.42 6.77 -10.51
CA HIS A 95 -14.25 6.20 -11.86
C HIS A 95 -14.76 4.77 -12.11
N PRO A 96 -15.85 4.70 -12.90
CA PRO A 96 -15.74 4.10 -14.23
C PRO A 96 -16.52 4.94 -15.25
N ASN A 97 -15.92 5.97 -15.85
CA ASN A 97 -16.56 6.83 -16.88
C ASN A 97 -18.02 7.27 -16.60
N ALA A 98 -18.26 8.27 -15.74
CA ALA A 98 -19.29 9.33 -15.89
C ALA A 98 -19.66 10.03 -14.56
N ALA A 99 -19.97 11.33 -14.69
CA ALA A 99 -20.97 12.11 -13.95
C ALA A 99 -20.81 12.39 -12.44
N GLN A 100 -20.42 13.64 -12.18
CA GLN A 100 -21.19 14.65 -11.43
C GLN A 100 -21.67 14.34 -10.00
N GLN A 101 -21.19 15.22 -9.10
CA GLN A 101 -21.84 15.70 -7.88
C GLN A 101 -22.40 14.63 -6.95
N VAL A 102 -21.64 14.35 -5.88
CA VAL A 102 -22.01 14.66 -4.47
C VAL A 102 -20.79 14.29 -3.62
N VAL A 103 -20.04 15.27 -3.11
CA VAL A 103 -19.19 15.06 -1.93
C VAL A 103 -19.18 16.35 -1.11
N GLY A 104 -19.71 16.28 0.12
CA GLY A 104 -19.57 17.33 1.12
C GLY A 104 -18.15 17.36 1.70
N ASP A 105 -17.55 18.54 1.63
CA ASP A 105 -16.50 19.17 2.47
C ASP A 105 -15.28 18.42 3.04
N SER A 106 -14.98 17.18 2.66
CA SER A 106 -13.65 16.57 2.89
C SER A 106 -13.31 15.51 1.83
N GLY A 107 -13.44 15.91 0.57
CA GLY A 107 -13.31 15.03 -0.60
C GLY A 107 -11.94 14.37 -0.75
N SER A 108 -11.99 13.03 -0.94
CA SER A 108 -11.00 12.12 -1.52
C SER A 108 -9.63 12.70 -1.88
N THR A 109 -8.59 12.38 -1.11
CA THR A 109 -7.20 12.80 -1.40
C THR A 109 -6.39 11.60 -1.89
N VAL A 110 -6.64 11.17 -3.13
CA VAL A 110 -5.71 10.27 -3.84
C VAL A 110 -4.44 11.07 -4.13
N MET A 111 -3.29 10.48 -3.81
CA MET A 111 -1.99 11.11 -3.96
C MET A 111 -1.51 11.04 -5.42
N ALA A 112 -0.80 12.06 -5.90
CA ALA A 112 -0.31 12.08 -7.28
C ALA A 112 0.69 10.92 -7.54
N SER A 113 1.45 10.52 -6.52
CA SER A 113 2.30 9.33 -6.55
C SER A 113 1.51 8.02 -6.68
N ALA A 114 0.31 7.92 -6.10
CA ALA A 114 -0.55 6.76 -6.24
C ALA A 114 -1.09 6.64 -7.67
N GLU A 115 -1.53 7.75 -8.26
CA GLU A 115 -1.92 7.83 -9.68
C GLU A 115 -0.75 7.45 -10.59
N THR A 116 0.43 8.03 -10.34
CA THR A 116 1.65 7.72 -11.09
C THR A 116 1.99 6.22 -11.04
N TYR A 117 1.85 5.58 -9.88
CA TYR A 117 2.06 4.14 -9.76
C TYR A 117 0.99 3.37 -10.55
N ALA A 118 -0.28 3.65 -10.35
CA ALA A 118 -1.34 2.96 -11.09
C ALA A 118 -1.22 3.13 -12.62
N ASP A 119 -0.86 4.31 -13.10
CA ASP A 119 -0.60 4.58 -14.52
C ASP A 119 0.62 3.84 -15.05
N HIS A 120 1.65 3.67 -14.21
CA HIS A 120 2.80 2.84 -14.56
C HIS A 120 2.39 1.37 -14.73
N LEU A 121 1.63 0.83 -13.79
CA LEU A 121 1.06 -0.53 -13.89
C LEU A 121 0.21 -0.67 -15.16
N ASN A 122 -0.67 0.28 -15.45
CA ASN A 122 -1.53 0.25 -16.64
C ASN A 122 -0.77 0.29 -17.97
N ARG A 123 0.47 0.81 -17.98
CA ARG A 123 1.33 0.90 -19.16
C ARG A 123 2.32 -0.26 -19.31
N LEU A 124 2.32 -1.24 -18.41
CA LEU A 124 3.17 -2.42 -18.54
C LEU A 124 2.85 -3.17 -19.84
N THR A 125 3.90 -3.54 -20.57
CA THR A 125 3.81 -4.25 -21.86
C THR A 125 4.50 -5.61 -21.81
N ARG A 126 5.24 -5.92 -20.75
CA ARG A 126 6.03 -7.14 -20.60
C ARG A 126 5.62 -7.94 -19.35
N PRO A 127 5.45 -9.27 -19.46
CA PRO A 127 5.14 -10.16 -18.33
C PRO A 127 6.12 -10.03 -17.15
N GLU A 128 7.41 -9.88 -17.44
CA GLU A 128 8.48 -9.73 -16.46
C GLU A 128 8.28 -8.50 -15.57
N GLN A 129 7.80 -7.40 -16.17
CA GLN A 129 7.53 -6.19 -15.42
C GLN A 129 6.36 -6.39 -14.45
N LEU A 130 5.32 -7.09 -14.88
CA LEU A 130 4.21 -7.45 -13.99
C LEU A 130 4.70 -8.32 -12.83
N ILE A 131 5.56 -9.31 -13.10
CA ILE A 131 6.12 -10.20 -12.06
C ILE A 131 6.87 -9.40 -11.00
N ALA A 132 7.61 -8.36 -11.39
CA ALA A 132 8.32 -7.48 -10.47
C ALA A 132 7.39 -6.76 -9.49
N HIS A 133 6.29 -6.18 -9.98
CA HIS A 133 5.29 -5.52 -9.13
C HIS A 133 4.50 -6.53 -8.28
N HIS A 134 4.14 -7.67 -8.86
CA HIS A 134 3.48 -8.77 -8.17
C HIS A 134 4.34 -9.30 -7.01
N TYR A 135 5.65 -9.45 -7.24
CA TYR A 135 6.62 -9.81 -6.21
C TYR A 135 6.69 -8.76 -5.10
N THR A 136 6.90 -7.50 -5.48
CA THR A 136 7.06 -6.38 -4.53
C THR A 136 5.87 -6.27 -3.58
N ARG A 137 4.64 -6.34 -4.11
CA ARG A 137 3.42 -6.20 -3.31
C ARG A 137 3.11 -7.47 -2.52
N TYR A 138 2.86 -8.58 -3.20
CA TYR A 138 2.29 -9.75 -2.53
C TYR A 138 3.28 -10.47 -1.60
N LEU A 139 4.59 -10.52 -1.90
CA LEU A 139 5.55 -11.10 -0.95
C LEU A 139 5.79 -10.22 0.26
N GLY A 140 5.72 -8.90 0.07
CA GLY A 140 5.70 -7.92 1.15
C GLY A 140 4.51 -8.17 2.08
N ASP A 141 3.30 -8.24 1.52
CA ASP A 141 2.07 -8.47 2.28
C ASP A 141 2.08 -9.82 3.03
N LEU A 142 2.58 -10.89 2.38
CA LEU A 142 2.72 -12.22 3.00
C LEU A 142 3.84 -12.30 4.05
N SER A 143 4.67 -11.26 4.18
CA SER A 143 5.80 -11.23 5.12
C SER A 143 5.55 -10.27 6.28
N GLY A 144 5.24 -9.00 6.00
CA GLY A 144 4.98 -7.98 7.03
C GLY A 144 3.50 -7.73 7.31
N GLY A 145 2.60 -8.10 6.39
CA GLY A 145 1.19 -7.70 6.46
C GLY A 145 0.43 -8.16 7.70
N GLN A 146 0.75 -9.34 8.24
CA GLN A 146 0.17 -9.81 9.50
C GLN A 146 0.52 -8.91 10.68
N ALA A 147 1.77 -8.42 10.72
CA ALA A 147 2.22 -7.50 11.76
C ALA A 147 1.54 -6.14 11.60
N ILE A 148 1.41 -5.64 10.36
CA ILE A 148 0.70 -4.39 10.06
C ILE A 148 -0.75 -4.48 10.55
N GLY A 149 -1.50 -5.51 10.13
CA GLY A 149 -2.89 -5.69 10.54
C GLY A 149 -3.05 -5.76 12.07
N ALA A 150 -2.21 -6.53 12.75
CA ALA A 150 -2.23 -6.64 14.22
C ALA A 150 -1.95 -5.29 14.91
N LEU A 151 -1.00 -4.51 14.39
CA LEU A 151 -0.66 -3.20 14.94
C LEU A 151 -1.74 -2.16 14.66
N MET A 152 -2.43 -2.21 13.52
CA MET A 152 -3.55 -1.31 13.23
C MET A 152 -4.71 -1.54 14.21
N GLY A 153 -5.04 -2.80 14.47
CA GLY A 153 -6.04 -3.16 15.49
C GLY A 153 -5.64 -2.71 16.89
N ARG A 154 -4.36 -2.88 17.25
CA ARG A 154 -3.84 -2.51 18.59
C ARG A 154 -3.73 -1.00 18.81
N HIS A 155 -3.16 -0.26 17.87
CA HIS A 155 -2.85 1.16 18.05
C HIS A 155 -4.03 2.09 17.76
N TYR A 156 -4.88 1.72 16.81
CA TYR A 156 -5.94 2.59 16.31
C TYR A 156 -7.35 2.02 16.53
N SER A 157 -7.47 0.90 17.24
CA SER A 157 -8.74 0.20 17.48
C SER A 157 -9.49 -0.14 16.19
N VAL A 158 -8.77 -0.40 15.10
CA VAL A 158 -9.39 -0.81 13.83
C VAL A 158 -10.04 -2.18 14.03
N PRO A 159 -11.34 -2.33 13.70
CA PRO A 159 -12.04 -3.58 13.90
C PRO A 159 -11.55 -4.65 12.91
N ALA A 160 -11.64 -5.93 13.27
CA ALA A 160 -11.10 -7.03 12.46
C ALA A 160 -11.72 -7.10 11.05
N GLU A 161 -12.99 -6.73 10.92
CA GLU A 161 -13.69 -6.61 9.64
C GLU A 161 -13.21 -5.46 8.73
N ALA A 162 -12.35 -4.58 9.24
CA ALA A 162 -11.68 -3.51 8.50
C ALA A 162 -10.16 -3.74 8.32
N LEU A 163 -9.70 -4.97 8.54
CA LEU A 163 -8.30 -5.41 8.37
C LEU A 163 -8.19 -6.55 7.36
N THR A 164 -9.23 -6.78 6.56
CA THR A 164 -9.35 -7.96 5.71
C THR A 164 -8.36 -7.97 4.57
N MET A 165 -7.76 -6.83 4.18
CA MET A 165 -6.68 -6.79 3.18
C MET A 165 -5.45 -7.58 3.65
N TRP A 166 -5.21 -7.63 4.96
CA TRP A 166 -4.11 -8.38 5.55
C TRP A 166 -4.46 -9.86 5.76
N ASP A 167 -5.70 -10.29 5.47
CA ASP A 167 -6.10 -11.68 5.61
C ASP A 167 -5.76 -12.51 4.35
N PHE A 168 -4.75 -13.37 4.50
CA PHE A 168 -4.29 -14.32 3.49
C PHE A 168 -4.70 -15.76 3.79
N THR A 169 -5.67 -16.02 4.67
CA THR A 169 -6.06 -17.40 5.04
C THR A 169 -6.42 -18.28 3.83
N LYS A 170 -6.94 -17.70 2.74
CA LYS A 170 -7.26 -18.39 1.48
C LYS A 170 -6.04 -18.97 0.76
N VAL A 171 -4.82 -18.47 1.00
CA VAL A 171 -3.58 -19.02 0.43
C VAL A 171 -3.04 -20.23 1.21
N GLY A 172 -3.65 -20.55 2.35
CA GLY A 172 -3.18 -21.58 3.27
C GLY A 172 -1.99 -21.10 4.11
N LYS A 173 -1.01 -21.98 4.32
CA LYS A 173 0.18 -21.64 5.12
C LYS A 173 1.09 -20.70 4.33
N THR A 174 1.34 -19.51 4.88
CA THR A 174 2.13 -18.46 4.21
C THR A 174 3.56 -18.88 3.90
N LYS A 175 4.25 -19.59 4.80
CA LYS A 175 5.64 -20.02 4.56
C LYS A 175 5.76 -20.94 3.33
N PRO A 176 5.07 -22.10 3.24
CA PRO A 176 5.07 -22.93 2.05
C PRO A 176 4.68 -22.17 0.77
N TYR A 177 3.70 -21.25 0.87
CA TYR A 177 3.27 -20.45 -0.28
C TYR A 177 4.41 -19.54 -0.78
N LYS A 178 5.09 -18.83 0.12
CA LYS A 178 6.23 -17.97 -0.23
C LYS A 178 7.40 -18.77 -0.78
N ASP A 179 7.65 -19.95 -0.24
CA ASP A 179 8.72 -20.83 -0.72
C ASP A 179 8.42 -21.31 -2.15
N ALA A 180 7.18 -21.73 -2.42
CA ALA A 180 6.73 -22.08 -3.78
C ALA A 180 6.76 -20.89 -4.75
N TYR A 181 6.38 -19.69 -4.29
CA TYR A 181 6.49 -18.48 -5.10
C TYR A 181 7.94 -18.21 -5.51
N ARG A 182 8.90 -18.34 -4.59
CA ARG A 182 10.32 -18.17 -4.89
C ARG A 182 10.83 -19.21 -5.89
N SER A 183 10.39 -20.46 -5.77
CA SER A 183 10.73 -21.48 -6.78
C SER A 183 10.22 -21.10 -8.18
N ARG A 184 9.03 -20.49 -8.31
CA ARG A 184 8.53 -19.98 -9.60
C ARG A 184 9.39 -18.83 -10.13
N LEU A 185 9.90 -17.95 -9.26
CA LEU A 185 10.85 -16.92 -9.67
C LEU A 185 12.14 -17.56 -10.20
N ASP A 186 12.64 -18.60 -9.54
CA ASP A 186 13.86 -19.33 -9.95
C ASP A 186 13.74 -19.99 -11.34
N GLU A 187 12.52 -20.15 -11.87
CA GLU A 187 12.24 -20.71 -13.19
C GLU A 187 12.14 -19.64 -14.31
N ILE A 188 12.17 -18.34 -14.00
CA ILE A 188 11.95 -17.26 -14.99
C ILE A 188 12.94 -17.35 -16.14
N GLY A 189 14.25 -17.43 -15.85
CA GLY A 189 15.28 -17.53 -16.88
C GLY A 189 15.16 -18.80 -17.72
N ALA A 190 14.82 -19.93 -17.08
CA ALA A 190 14.63 -21.21 -17.77
C ALA A 190 13.41 -21.20 -18.70
N ASN A 191 12.39 -20.40 -18.39
CA ASN A 191 11.17 -20.24 -19.17
C ASN A 191 11.26 -19.08 -20.19
N GLY A 192 12.46 -18.59 -20.48
CA GLY A 192 12.71 -17.57 -21.51
C GLY A 192 12.39 -16.14 -21.07
N GLY A 193 12.21 -15.89 -19.77
CA GLY A 193 12.06 -14.55 -19.22
C GLY A 193 13.40 -13.86 -18.97
N ASP A 194 13.38 -12.53 -18.95
CA ASP A 194 14.53 -11.70 -18.64
C ASP A 194 14.60 -11.40 -17.12
N GLU A 195 15.49 -12.11 -16.42
CA GLU A 195 15.75 -11.92 -14.99
C GLU A 195 16.25 -10.50 -14.64
N GLN A 196 17.03 -9.86 -15.53
CA GLN A 196 17.53 -8.52 -15.28
C GLN A 196 16.41 -7.49 -15.37
N LEU A 197 15.51 -7.65 -16.35
CA LEU A 197 14.29 -6.83 -16.45
C LEU A 197 13.43 -6.94 -15.20
N VAL A 198 13.28 -8.14 -14.61
CA VAL A 198 12.55 -8.31 -13.34
C VAL A 198 13.25 -7.55 -12.21
N ILE A 199 14.58 -7.59 -12.11
CA ILE A 199 15.34 -6.84 -11.09
C ILE A 199 15.12 -5.34 -11.25
N ASP A 200 15.34 -4.81 -12.45
CA ASP A 200 15.27 -3.37 -12.74
C ASP A 200 13.84 -2.82 -12.50
N GLU A 201 12.83 -3.58 -12.91
CA GLU A 201 11.45 -3.22 -12.66
C GLU A 201 11.09 -3.35 -11.17
N THR A 202 11.68 -4.29 -10.44
CA THR A 202 11.43 -4.43 -8.99
C THR A 202 11.97 -3.21 -8.24
N LEU A 203 13.14 -2.70 -8.64
CA LEU A 203 13.67 -1.43 -8.11
C LEU A 203 12.72 -0.26 -8.43
N THR A 204 12.14 -0.23 -9.63
CA THR A 204 11.12 0.75 -10.02
C THR A 204 9.86 0.65 -9.14
N ALA A 205 9.38 -0.55 -8.87
CA ALA A 205 8.24 -0.81 -7.99
C ALA A 205 8.48 -0.31 -6.56
N PHE A 206 9.67 -0.56 -6.00
CA PHE A 206 10.05 -0.03 -4.69
C PHE A 206 10.17 1.50 -4.70
N ALA A 207 10.76 2.10 -5.74
CA ALA A 207 10.87 3.56 -5.86
C ALA A 207 9.50 4.24 -5.96
N LEU A 208 8.54 3.65 -6.69
CA LEU A 208 7.16 4.11 -6.75
C LEU A 208 6.48 4.04 -5.39
N ASN A 209 6.67 2.93 -4.65
CA ASN A 209 6.15 2.79 -3.30
C ASN A 209 6.78 3.78 -2.32
N GLY A 210 8.09 4.01 -2.41
CA GLY A 210 8.79 5.00 -1.59
C GLY A 210 8.27 6.43 -1.82
N ARG A 211 8.06 6.83 -3.09
CA ARG A 211 7.45 8.13 -3.41
C ARG A 211 6.06 8.29 -2.81
N LEU A 212 5.25 7.23 -2.84
CA LEU A 212 3.93 7.23 -2.22
C LEU A 212 4.00 7.46 -0.71
N LEU A 213 4.85 6.72 -0.03
CA LEU A 213 4.99 6.84 1.42
C LEU A 213 5.58 8.21 1.82
N ALA A 214 6.49 8.76 1.01
CA ALA A 214 7.02 10.10 1.22
C ALA A 214 5.94 11.18 1.06
N GLU A 215 5.09 11.12 0.03
CA GLU A 215 3.98 12.06 -0.16
C GLU A 215 2.95 11.96 0.99
N LEU A 216 2.63 10.75 1.44
CA LEU A 216 1.79 10.52 2.61
C LEU A 216 2.42 11.10 3.89
N SER A 217 3.75 11.04 4.04
CA SER A 217 4.46 11.64 5.17
C SER A 217 4.28 13.16 5.19
N SER A 218 4.44 13.83 4.04
CA SER A 218 4.26 15.28 3.93
C SER A 218 2.81 15.72 4.19
N GLY A 219 1.82 14.89 3.87
CA GLY A 219 0.42 15.15 4.18
C GLY A 219 0.06 14.94 5.66
N ALA A 220 0.78 14.05 6.37
CA ALA A 220 0.55 13.73 7.78
C ALA A 220 1.14 14.79 8.75
N GLU A 221 2.09 15.61 8.30
CA GLU A 221 2.75 16.66 9.10
C GLU A 221 1.91 17.95 9.27
N ALA A 222 0.72 18.06 8.66
CA ALA A 222 -0.14 19.23 8.85
C ALA A 222 -0.65 19.30 10.32
N PRO A 223 -0.29 20.35 11.09
CA PRO A 223 -0.53 20.36 12.52
C PRO A 223 -2.02 20.49 12.85
N ALA A 224 -2.47 19.74 13.87
CA ALA A 224 -3.68 20.07 14.61
C ALA A 224 -3.56 21.52 15.08
N ALA A 225 -4.34 22.42 14.48
CA ALA A 225 -4.41 23.79 14.91
C ALA A 225 -4.84 23.83 16.38
N THR A 226 -3.90 24.26 17.22
CA THR A 226 -4.05 24.52 18.64
C THR A 226 -5.35 25.28 18.89
N THR A 227 -6.27 24.66 19.64
CA THR A 227 -7.40 25.39 20.21
C THR A 227 -6.83 26.30 21.30
N THR A 228 -6.46 27.53 20.94
CA THR A 228 -6.10 28.55 21.91
C THR A 228 -7.38 28.96 22.65
N GLY A 229 -7.60 28.35 23.80
CA GLY A 229 -8.58 28.82 24.77
C GLY A 229 -8.15 30.18 25.30
N ALA A 230 -8.72 31.26 24.76
CA ALA A 230 -8.62 32.58 25.36
C ALA A 230 -9.64 32.66 26.51
N THR A 231 -9.20 32.29 27.71
CA THR A 231 -9.87 32.65 28.96
C THR A 231 -9.54 34.11 29.28
N THR A 232 -10.43 35.04 28.96
CA THR A 232 -10.34 36.43 29.46
C THR A 232 -11.00 36.51 30.84
N GLY A 233 -10.16 36.33 31.88
CA GLY A 233 -10.52 36.57 33.27
C GLY A 233 -9.78 37.78 33.83
N ALA A 234 -10.58 38.77 34.25
CA ALA A 234 -10.33 39.76 35.31
C ALA A 234 -9.17 40.79 35.17
N THR A 235 -9.57 42.05 34.99
CA THR A 235 -8.87 43.20 35.61
C THR A 235 -9.85 43.92 36.53
N ALA A 236 -9.58 43.81 37.83
CA ALA A 236 -10.16 44.68 38.86
C ALA A 236 -9.58 46.09 38.72
N ALA A 237 -10.43 47.11 38.78
CA ALA A 237 -10.03 48.49 38.96
C ALA A 237 -10.82 49.10 40.12
N THR A 238 -10.11 49.28 41.23
CA THR A 238 -10.45 50.10 42.38
C THR A 238 -10.49 51.57 41.96
N THR A 239 -11.62 52.24 42.17
CA THR A 239 -11.63 53.71 42.31
C THR A 239 -12.64 54.11 43.38
N ALA A 240 -12.11 54.42 44.57
CA ALA A 240 -12.76 55.29 45.53
C ALA A 240 -11.94 56.58 45.55
N ASN A 241 -12.56 57.69 45.13
CA ASN A 241 -12.35 59.00 45.73
C ASN A 241 -13.31 60.03 45.13
N ILE A 242 -13.89 60.81 46.06
CA ILE A 242 -14.81 61.96 45.95
C ILE A 242 -16.28 61.60 45.74
#